data_AF-A0A2W4M8J7-F1
#
_entry.id   AF-A0A2W4M8J7-F1
#
_cell.length_a   1.000
_cell.length_b   1.000
_cell.length_c   1.000
_cell.angle_alpha   90.00
_cell.angle_beta   90.00
_cell.angle_gamma   90.00
#
_symmetry.space_group_name_H-M   'P 1'
#
loop_
_entity.id
_entity.type
_entity.pdbx_description
1 polymer ?
#
loop_
_entity_poly.entity_id
_entity_poly.type
_entity_poly.pdbx_seq_one_letter_code
_entity_poly.pdbx_strand_id
1 'polypeptide(L)'
;MSSAAQRAGSRSRRIAQAACGVGLLLGLLAGCAGEPHGQAQNEMQWARAALERNPSLEVMTSDPDEQAFTIRWRNSGELELIRLSELAAAPIAQIDAAVPARAAQPEHTAAHAANASGQADLAAAQPTPAAAGSAPAQTSGDPLPTPTLAGSAQTASTDTAVTLPMADAQAAPPAYTIERSDGQVRVSGPGVSIVSSATPDAMTQASAPGQRFSDPIVCEGRRMLHFDRRDVHVDGTAITARGGCELHITNSRISATDIAVVVEDATVHITNSSVTGRTASFSAGDEARMYLRSSTFEGLPRRTAKAVVQDQGGNTWR
;
A
#
# COMPACT_ATOMS: atom_id res chain seq x y z
N MET A 1 -27.64 53.94 -19.39
CA MET A 1 -26.91 55.22 -19.30
C MET A 1 -25.61 54.94 -18.56
N SER A 2 -24.48 55.26 -19.20
CA SER A 2 -23.08 55.27 -18.73
C SER A 2 -22.44 53.93 -18.32
N SER A 3 -21.54 53.33 -19.12
CA SER A 3 -20.11 53.66 -19.37
C SER A 3 -19.22 53.43 -18.13
N ALA A 4 -18.02 52.87 -18.15
CA ALA A 4 -17.17 52.25 -19.18
C ALA A 4 -15.88 51.65 -18.53
N ALA A 5 -15.24 50.72 -19.24
CA ALA A 5 -13.79 50.59 -19.52
C ALA A 5 -12.73 50.25 -18.43
N GLN A 6 -12.08 49.10 -18.69
CA GLN A 6 -10.63 48.86 -18.87
C GLN A 6 -9.61 49.34 -17.82
N ARG A 7 -8.72 48.42 -17.41
CA ARG A 7 -7.27 48.55 -17.70
C ARG A 7 -6.50 47.23 -17.56
N ALA A 8 -5.83 46.88 -18.65
CA ALA A 8 -4.74 45.92 -18.74
C ALA A 8 -3.48 46.47 -18.05
N GLY A 9 -2.66 45.57 -17.52
CA GLY A 9 -1.38 45.90 -16.89
C GLY A 9 -0.35 44.80 -17.11
N SER A 10 0.14 44.70 -18.34
CA SER A 10 1.37 43.98 -18.69
C SER A 10 2.58 44.71 -18.09
N ARG A 11 3.42 44.01 -17.32
CA ARG A 11 4.77 44.50 -16.99
C ARG A 11 5.81 43.42 -17.28
N SER A 12 6.21 43.46 -18.55
CA SER A 12 7.54 43.18 -19.05
C SER A 12 8.61 43.67 -18.07
N ARG A 13 9.48 42.79 -17.60
CA ARG A 13 10.84 43.14 -17.18
C ARG A 13 11.83 42.22 -17.89
N ARG A 14 12.29 42.73 -19.03
CA ARG A 14 13.55 42.36 -19.67
C ARG A 14 14.65 43.22 -19.03
N ILE A 15 15.67 42.59 -18.45
CA ILE A 15 17.03 43.15 -18.25
C ILE A 15 17.95 41.95 -18.50
N ALA A 16 18.47 41.81 -19.73
CA ALA A 16 19.87 42.06 -20.11
C ALA A 16 20.84 41.12 -19.36
N GLN A 17 21.22 39.97 -19.94
CA GLN A 17 22.37 39.78 -20.85
C GLN A 17 23.70 40.40 -20.38
N ALA A 18 24.58 39.53 -19.87
CA ALA A 18 26.05 39.55 -20.02
C ALA A 18 26.48 38.07 -19.99
N ALA A 19 26.64 37.40 -21.13
CA ALA A 19 27.80 37.39 -22.03
C ALA A 19 29.00 36.58 -21.51
N CYS A 20 29.39 35.61 -22.33
CA CYS A 20 30.69 34.93 -22.42
C CYS A 20 31.12 33.96 -21.30
N GLY A 21 30.80 32.69 -21.55
CA GLY A 21 31.51 31.53 -21.00
C GLY A 21 31.34 30.34 -21.94
N VAL A 22 31.93 30.42 -23.13
CA VAL A 22 32.12 29.27 -24.04
C VAL A 22 33.11 28.33 -23.34
N GLY A 23 32.57 27.30 -22.70
CA GLY A 23 33.32 26.23 -22.04
C GLY A 23 32.80 24.88 -22.51
N LEU A 24 33.43 24.40 -23.57
CA LEU A 24 33.30 23.09 -24.19
C LEU A 24 33.42 21.96 -23.12
N LEU A 25 32.30 21.36 -22.72
CA LEU A 25 32.27 20.05 -22.06
C LEU A 25 31.10 19.21 -22.63
N LEU A 26 31.22 18.89 -23.92
CA LEU A 26 30.66 17.66 -24.48
C LEU A 26 31.49 16.50 -23.91
N GLY A 27 30.98 15.85 -22.87
CA GLY A 27 31.64 14.73 -22.22
C GLY A 27 30.66 13.81 -21.51
N LEU A 28 30.20 12.79 -22.23
CA LEU A 28 29.85 11.47 -21.72
C LEU A 28 28.96 11.44 -20.46
N LEU A 29 27.65 11.68 -20.64
CA LEU A 29 26.63 11.12 -19.76
C LEU A 29 25.61 10.32 -20.59
N ALA A 30 26.11 9.35 -21.36
CA ALA A 30 25.36 8.14 -21.63
C ALA A 30 25.39 7.30 -20.34
N GLY A 31 24.69 7.79 -19.32
CA GLY A 31 24.48 7.04 -18.08
C GLY A 31 23.57 5.87 -18.41
N CYS A 32 24.10 4.66 -18.23
CA CYS A 32 23.38 3.41 -18.33
C CYS A 32 22.05 3.51 -17.56
N ALA A 33 20.94 3.60 -18.28
CA ALA A 33 19.65 3.17 -17.77
C ALA A 33 19.75 1.64 -17.65
N GLY A 34 20.39 1.16 -16.58
CA GLY A 34 20.42 -0.23 -16.21
C GLY A 34 18.98 -0.68 -16.01
N GLU A 35 18.55 -1.63 -16.83
CA GLU A 35 17.19 -2.15 -16.79
C GLU A 35 16.92 -2.74 -15.40
N PRO A 36 15.92 -2.23 -14.64
CA PRO A 36 15.61 -2.72 -13.29
C PRO A 36 15.13 -4.18 -13.28
N HIS A 37 14.88 -4.78 -14.43
CA HIS A 37 14.44 -6.18 -14.59
C HIS A 37 15.51 -7.20 -14.15
N GLY A 38 16.81 -6.88 -14.30
CA GLY A 38 17.88 -7.83 -13.96
C GLY A 38 18.04 -8.05 -12.46
N GLN A 39 17.73 -7.03 -11.64
CA GLN A 39 17.90 -7.12 -10.19
C GLN A 39 16.79 -7.98 -9.55
N ALA A 40 15.54 -7.80 -9.97
CA ALA A 40 14.41 -8.59 -9.49
C ALA A 40 14.55 -10.09 -9.81
N GLN A 41 15.08 -10.44 -10.98
CA GLN A 41 15.35 -11.84 -11.32
C GLN A 41 16.44 -12.47 -10.43
N ASN A 42 17.51 -11.72 -10.15
CA ASN A 42 18.58 -12.19 -9.26
C ASN A 42 18.07 -12.38 -7.81
N GLU A 43 17.20 -11.48 -7.33
CA GLU A 43 16.59 -11.59 -6.00
C GLU A 43 15.66 -12.81 -5.88
N MET A 44 14.85 -13.10 -6.90
CA MET A 44 14.01 -14.30 -6.95
C MET A 44 14.84 -15.60 -6.96
N GLN A 45 15.95 -15.64 -7.70
CA GLN A 45 16.86 -16.79 -7.69
C GLN A 45 17.50 -17.01 -6.32
N TRP A 46 17.94 -15.93 -5.67
CA TRP A 46 18.48 -15.99 -4.32
C TRP A 46 17.44 -16.49 -3.31
N ALA A 47 16.22 -15.95 -3.36
CA ALA A 47 15.12 -16.33 -2.47
C ALA A 47 14.73 -17.80 -2.63
N ARG A 48 14.64 -18.28 -3.87
CA ARG A 48 14.39 -19.70 -4.17
C ARG A 48 15.47 -20.59 -3.58
N ALA A 49 16.74 -20.26 -3.80
CA ALA A 49 17.86 -21.03 -3.27
C ALA A 49 17.88 -21.03 -1.73
N ALA A 50 17.44 -19.96 -1.09
CA ALA A 50 17.30 -19.89 0.37
C ALA A 50 16.15 -20.79 0.87
N LEU A 51 14.99 -20.77 0.21
CA LEU A 51 13.85 -21.62 0.56
C LEU A 51 14.16 -23.12 0.37
N GLU A 52 14.84 -23.49 -0.72
CA GLU A 52 15.23 -24.88 -1.00
C GLU A 52 16.23 -25.45 0.01
N ARG A 53 16.97 -24.60 0.74
CA ARG A 53 17.84 -25.04 1.83
C ARG A 53 17.07 -25.45 3.09
N ASN A 54 15.78 -25.15 3.18
CA ASN A 54 14.95 -25.55 4.31
C ASN A 54 14.33 -26.95 4.06
N PRO A 55 14.78 -28.01 4.75
CA PRO A 55 14.31 -29.37 4.51
C PRO A 55 12.85 -29.61 4.94
N SER A 56 12.21 -28.70 5.67
CA SER A 56 10.78 -28.81 6.00
C SER A 56 9.86 -28.21 4.94
N LEU A 57 10.41 -27.51 3.96
CA LEU A 57 9.68 -26.85 2.90
C LEU A 57 9.96 -27.50 1.55
N GLU A 58 9.04 -27.34 0.62
CA GLU A 58 9.19 -27.74 -0.76
C GLU A 58 8.56 -26.66 -1.65
N VAL A 59 9.38 -25.99 -2.45
CA VAL A 59 8.89 -24.96 -3.38
C VAL A 59 8.16 -25.66 -4.52
N MET A 60 6.85 -25.44 -4.64
CA MET A 60 6.01 -26.04 -5.69
C MET A 60 6.08 -25.20 -6.97
N THR A 61 5.91 -23.89 -6.83
CA THR A 61 5.84 -22.94 -7.94
C THR A 61 6.50 -21.64 -7.55
N SER A 62 7.16 -21.00 -8.51
CA SER A 62 7.67 -19.63 -8.40
C SER A 62 7.02 -18.78 -9.47
N ASP A 63 6.35 -17.70 -9.06
CA ASP A 63 5.74 -16.72 -9.95
C ASP A 63 6.64 -15.46 -10.01
N PRO A 64 7.35 -15.23 -11.14
CA PRO A 64 8.21 -14.06 -11.28
C PRO A 64 7.45 -12.75 -11.45
N ASP A 65 6.20 -12.79 -11.94
CA ASP A 65 5.38 -11.62 -12.19
C ASP A 65 4.78 -11.10 -10.88
N GLU A 66 4.32 -12.01 -10.01
CA GLU A 66 3.83 -11.67 -8.66
C GLU A 66 4.95 -11.61 -7.61
N GLN A 67 6.18 -11.97 -7.98
CA GLN A 67 7.31 -12.12 -7.07
C GLN A 67 6.96 -12.98 -5.85
N ALA A 68 6.32 -14.13 -6.08
CA ALA A 68 5.79 -14.99 -5.05
C ALA A 68 6.19 -16.46 -5.23
N PHE A 69 6.21 -17.21 -4.13
CA PHE A 69 6.51 -18.63 -4.09
C PHE A 69 5.34 -19.37 -3.44
N THR A 70 4.82 -20.39 -4.11
CA THR A 70 3.94 -21.37 -3.48
C THR A 70 4.81 -22.45 -2.88
N ILE A 71 4.85 -22.51 -1.57
CA ILE A 71 5.58 -23.53 -0.81
C ILE A 71 4.62 -24.57 -0.26
N ARG A 72 5.12 -25.79 -0.08
CA ARG A 72 4.45 -26.86 0.64
C ARG A 72 5.24 -27.21 1.89
N TRP A 73 4.58 -27.22 3.03
CA TRP A 73 5.14 -27.74 4.27
C TRP A 73 5.18 -29.27 4.20
N ARG A 74 6.37 -29.89 4.27
CA ARG A 74 6.51 -31.34 4.08
C ARG A 74 5.88 -32.19 5.19
N ASN A 75 5.74 -31.63 6.39
CA ASN A 75 5.17 -32.30 7.55
C ASN A 75 3.63 -32.29 7.55
N SER A 76 2.99 -31.19 7.13
CA SER A 76 1.53 -31.07 7.09
C SER A 76 0.94 -31.29 5.70
N GLY A 77 1.73 -31.10 4.64
CA GLY A 77 1.26 -31.05 3.26
C GLY A 77 0.56 -29.73 2.88
N GLU A 78 0.51 -28.77 3.81
CA GLU A 78 -0.17 -27.48 3.61
C GLU A 78 0.56 -26.61 2.59
N LEU A 79 -0.21 -25.92 1.74
CA LEU A 79 0.30 -25.00 0.74
C LEU A 79 0.16 -23.57 1.23
N GLU A 80 1.23 -22.80 1.10
CA GLU A 80 1.28 -21.41 1.50
C GLU A 80 1.91 -20.58 0.39
N LEU A 81 1.38 -19.38 0.17
CA LEU A 81 1.91 -18.42 -0.79
C LEU A 81 2.72 -17.37 -0.03
N ILE A 82 4.02 -17.29 -0.28
CA ILE A 82 4.93 -16.32 0.34
C ILE A 82 5.41 -15.34 -0.71
N ARG A 83 5.33 -14.04 -0.41
CA ARG A 83 5.83 -12.98 -1.31
C ARG A 83 7.29 -12.67 -1.02
N LEU A 84 8.04 -12.24 -2.05
CA LEU A 84 9.44 -11.85 -1.92
C LEU A 84 9.64 -10.76 -0.85
N SER A 85 8.69 -9.83 -0.71
CA SER A 85 8.72 -8.77 0.31
C SER A 85 8.58 -9.27 1.75
N GLU A 86 8.06 -10.47 1.95
CA GLU A 86 7.90 -11.09 3.26
C GLU A 86 9.16 -11.89 3.67
N LEU A 87 10.06 -12.13 2.71
CA LEU A 87 11.33 -12.80 2.95
C LEU A 87 12.40 -11.77 3.37
N ALA A 88 12.60 -11.61 4.67
CA ALA A 88 13.67 -10.76 5.19
C ALA A 88 15.00 -11.51 5.32
N ALA A 89 16.07 -10.96 4.72
CA ALA A 89 17.44 -11.42 4.91
C ALA A 89 18.11 -10.63 6.06
N ALA A 90 18.12 -11.17 7.28
CA ALA A 90 18.81 -10.53 8.41
C ALA A 90 20.16 -11.23 8.71
N PRO A 91 21.27 -10.49 8.91
CA PRO A 91 22.52 -11.05 9.42
C PRO A 91 22.32 -11.64 10.81
N ILE A 92 22.77 -12.87 11.03
CA ILE A 92 22.57 -13.65 12.28
C ILE A 92 22.96 -12.86 13.53
N ALA A 93 24.03 -12.08 13.45
CA ALA A 93 24.55 -11.30 14.58
C ALA A 93 23.57 -10.23 15.11
N GLN A 94 22.57 -9.83 14.32
CA GLN A 94 21.59 -8.82 14.72
C GLN A 94 20.30 -9.42 15.31
N ILE A 95 20.08 -10.73 15.14
CA ILE A 95 18.84 -11.39 15.58
C ILE A 95 18.85 -11.59 17.11
N ASP A 96 20.03 -11.82 17.73
CA ASP A 96 20.15 -11.98 19.19
C ASP A 96 19.97 -10.65 19.98
N ALA A 97 20.14 -9.50 19.33
CA ALA A 97 20.05 -8.19 19.99
C ALA A 97 18.64 -7.58 20.02
N ALA A 98 17.69 -8.16 19.27
CA ALA A 98 16.36 -7.58 19.04
C ALA A 98 15.22 -8.27 19.82
N VAL A 99 15.53 -9.00 20.90
CA VAL A 99 14.50 -9.46 21.85
C VAL A 99 14.36 -8.41 22.95
N PRO A 100 13.43 -7.42 22.85
CA PRO A 100 13.13 -6.56 23.98
C PRO A 100 12.59 -7.44 25.12
N ALA A 101 13.27 -7.40 26.27
CA ALA A 101 12.79 -7.99 27.50
C ALA A 101 11.38 -7.47 27.77
N ARG A 102 10.38 -8.33 27.63
CA ARG A 102 8.98 -8.07 27.94
C ARG A 102 8.88 -7.79 29.44
N ALA A 103 8.95 -6.52 29.82
CA ALA A 103 8.76 -6.07 31.18
C ALA A 103 7.33 -6.42 31.64
N ALA A 104 7.23 -7.06 32.80
CA ALA A 104 5.99 -7.46 33.43
C ALA A 104 5.06 -6.23 33.63
N GLN A 105 3.88 -6.26 33.01
CA GLN A 105 2.81 -5.30 33.31
C GLN A 105 2.05 -5.74 34.57
N PRO A 106 1.71 -4.81 35.48
CA PRO A 106 0.99 -5.10 36.71
C PRO A 106 -0.49 -5.39 36.44
N GLU A 107 -1.01 -6.37 37.18
CA GLU A 107 -2.42 -6.75 37.24
C GLU A 107 -3.29 -5.57 37.71
N HIS A 108 -4.22 -5.11 36.88
CA HIS A 108 -5.27 -4.19 37.31
C HIS A 108 -6.51 -4.98 37.73
N THR A 109 -6.68 -5.08 39.04
CA THR A 109 -7.84 -5.59 39.76
C THR A 109 -9.10 -4.79 39.42
N ALA A 110 -10.18 -5.50 39.11
CA ALA A 110 -11.52 -4.96 38.91
C ALA A 110 -12.15 -4.41 40.22
N ALA A 111 -12.94 -3.34 40.11
CA ALA A 111 -13.98 -3.02 41.09
C ALA A 111 -15.17 -2.28 40.44
N HIS A 112 -16.36 -2.75 40.81
CA HIS A 112 -17.71 -2.32 40.43
C HIS A 112 -18.05 -0.84 40.66
N ALA A 113 -18.99 -0.31 39.87
CA ALA A 113 -20.15 0.40 40.42
C ALA A 113 -21.35 0.35 39.45
N ALA A 114 -22.44 -0.21 39.95
CA ALA A 114 -23.76 -0.20 39.34
C ALA A 114 -24.34 1.23 39.30
N ASN A 115 -25.07 1.57 38.24
CA ASN A 115 -26.09 2.60 38.34
C ASN A 115 -27.31 2.22 37.48
N ALA A 116 -28.45 2.14 38.15
CA ALA A 116 -29.72 1.71 37.63
C ALA A 116 -30.67 2.92 37.42
N SER A 117 -31.60 2.73 36.48
CA SER A 117 -32.94 3.34 36.45
C SER A 117 -33.07 4.82 36.09
N GLY A 118 -33.61 5.08 34.90
CA GLY A 118 -34.16 6.38 34.50
C GLY A 118 -35.12 6.22 33.31
N GLN A 119 -36.39 6.01 33.62
CA GLN A 119 -37.52 5.79 32.71
C GLN A 119 -38.24 7.13 32.47
N ALA A 120 -38.40 7.55 31.21
CA ALA A 120 -39.37 8.54 30.71
C ALA A 120 -39.42 8.36 29.18
N ASP A 121 -40.38 7.65 28.60
CA ASP A 121 -41.75 8.07 28.33
C ASP A 121 -41.81 9.46 27.68
N LEU A 122 -41.89 9.50 26.34
CA LEU A 122 -42.59 10.53 25.58
C LEU A 122 -42.92 10.00 24.18
N ALA A 123 -44.23 9.99 23.93
CA ALA A 123 -44.89 9.57 22.73
C ALA A 123 -44.80 10.60 21.58
N ALA A 124 -45.25 10.11 20.40
CA ALA A 124 -45.77 10.86 19.26
C ALA A 124 -44.76 11.48 18.26
N ALA A 125 -44.63 10.85 17.10
CA ALA A 125 -45.27 11.32 15.85
C ALA A 125 -44.68 10.54 14.65
N GLN A 126 -45.48 9.67 14.04
CA GLN A 126 -45.17 9.09 12.73
C GLN A 126 -45.63 10.06 11.64
N PRO A 127 -44.75 10.55 10.75
CA PRO A 127 -45.19 11.21 9.53
C PRO A 127 -45.53 10.18 8.44
N THR A 128 -46.75 10.34 7.94
CA THR A 128 -47.36 9.73 6.76
C THR A 128 -46.52 9.97 5.49
N PRO A 129 -46.26 8.95 4.66
CA PRO A 129 -45.90 9.19 3.26
C PRO A 129 -47.16 9.28 2.41
N ALA A 130 -47.44 10.48 1.91
CA ALA A 130 -48.43 10.72 0.87
C ALA A 130 -47.90 10.29 -0.51
N ALA A 131 -48.83 9.84 -1.33
CA ALA A 131 -48.67 9.26 -2.66
C ALA A 131 -47.95 10.14 -3.69
N ALA A 132 -47.28 9.48 -4.63
CA ALA A 132 -47.32 9.84 -6.05
C ALA A 132 -46.82 8.66 -6.90
N GLY A 133 -47.74 7.98 -7.56
CA GLY A 133 -47.41 7.24 -8.78
C GLY A 133 -47.27 8.20 -9.95
N SER A 134 -46.33 7.90 -10.85
CA SER A 134 -46.47 8.12 -12.28
C SER A 134 -45.39 7.35 -13.03
N ALA A 135 -45.84 6.75 -14.13
CA ALA A 135 -45.25 5.69 -14.93
C ALA A 135 -44.13 6.19 -15.87
N PRO A 136 -43.54 5.30 -16.71
CA PRO A 136 -42.21 5.48 -17.30
C PRO A 136 -42.25 6.20 -18.65
N ALA A 137 -41.20 6.95 -18.96
CA ALA A 137 -40.91 7.41 -20.32
C ALA A 137 -39.62 6.75 -20.82
N GLN A 138 -39.81 5.95 -21.85
CA GLN A 138 -38.80 5.38 -22.72
C GLN A 138 -38.02 6.51 -23.39
N THR A 139 -36.69 6.39 -23.49
CA THR A 139 -35.96 7.06 -24.57
C THR A 139 -34.87 6.13 -25.09
N SER A 140 -35.00 5.91 -26.38
CA SER A 140 -34.29 5.00 -27.25
C SER A 140 -32.84 5.41 -27.48
N GLY A 141 -31.98 4.39 -27.57
CA GLY A 141 -31.03 4.24 -28.68
C GLY A 141 -29.78 5.12 -28.68
N ASP A 142 -28.64 4.52 -28.35
CA ASP A 142 -27.41 4.77 -29.11
C ASP A 142 -26.58 3.46 -29.17
N PRO A 143 -26.24 2.95 -30.37
CA PRO A 143 -25.55 1.67 -30.52
C PRO A 143 -24.05 1.71 -30.18
N LEU A 144 -23.62 0.65 -29.51
CA LEU A 144 -22.23 0.21 -29.29
C LEU A 144 -21.35 0.35 -30.56
N PRO A 145 -20.14 0.92 -30.47
CA PRO A 145 -19.10 0.66 -31.45
C PRO A 145 -18.54 -0.76 -31.25
N THR A 146 -18.57 -1.52 -32.34
CA THR A 146 -18.02 -2.87 -32.49
C THR A 146 -16.48 -2.81 -32.41
N PRO A 147 -15.80 -3.60 -31.55
CA PRO A 147 -14.36 -3.78 -31.69
C PRO A 147 -14.09 -4.77 -32.84
N THR A 148 -13.49 -4.26 -33.91
CA THR A 148 -12.92 -5.06 -35.01
C THR A 148 -11.75 -5.89 -34.48
N LEU A 149 -11.96 -7.20 -34.37
CA LEU A 149 -10.90 -8.19 -34.21
C LEU A 149 -10.19 -8.37 -35.54
N ALA A 150 -9.07 -7.66 -35.73
CA ALA A 150 -8.09 -7.97 -36.75
C ALA A 150 -7.13 -9.03 -36.21
N GLY A 151 -7.20 -10.22 -36.80
CA GLY A 151 -6.27 -11.31 -36.53
C GLY A 151 -4.86 -11.01 -37.01
N SER A 152 -3.89 -11.63 -36.36
CA SER A 152 -2.60 -11.98 -36.95
C SER A 152 -2.10 -13.23 -36.26
N ALA A 153 -2.09 -14.32 -37.02
CA ALA A 153 -1.36 -15.54 -36.73
C ALA A 153 0.13 -15.34 -37.06
N GLN A 154 1.03 -15.90 -36.26
CA GLN A 154 2.36 -16.41 -36.66
C GLN A 154 2.97 -17.12 -35.44
N THR A 155 2.99 -18.46 -35.41
CA THR A 155 4.14 -19.34 -35.75
C THR A 155 5.47 -18.91 -35.13
N ALA A 156 5.99 -19.67 -34.17
CA ALA A 156 7.15 -20.55 -34.37
C ALA A 156 7.66 -21.10 -33.03
N SER A 157 7.49 -22.41 -32.86
CA SER A 157 8.21 -23.20 -31.86
C SER A 157 9.69 -23.22 -32.20
N THR A 158 10.56 -22.92 -31.24
CA THR A 158 11.98 -23.27 -31.33
C THR A 158 12.34 -24.07 -30.08
N ASP A 159 12.25 -25.37 -30.24
CA ASP A 159 12.74 -26.39 -29.31
C ASP A 159 14.27 -26.40 -29.43
N THR A 160 14.97 -26.00 -28.38
CA THR A 160 16.43 -26.14 -28.28
C THR A 160 16.73 -27.01 -27.07
N ALA A 161 16.91 -28.30 -27.35
CA ALA A 161 17.48 -29.25 -26.43
C ALA A 161 18.94 -28.87 -26.13
N VAL A 162 19.20 -28.40 -24.90
CA VAL A 162 20.56 -28.26 -24.37
C VAL A 162 20.84 -29.48 -23.50
N THR A 163 21.64 -30.39 -24.04
CA THR A 163 22.26 -31.50 -23.31
C THR A 163 23.46 -30.95 -22.53
N LEU A 164 23.44 -31.04 -21.20
CA LEU A 164 24.60 -30.78 -20.34
C LEU A 164 25.17 -32.10 -19.79
N PRO A 165 26.50 -32.27 -19.76
CA PRO A 165 27.16 -33.47 -19.27
C PRO A 165 27.15 -33.56 -17.74
N MET A 166 26.97 -34.78 -17.24
CA MET A 166 27.16 -35.19 -15.85
C MET A 166 28.66 -35.20 -15.49
N ALA A 167 29.03 -34.64 -14.33
CA ALA A 167 30.23 -35.05 -13.58
C ALA A 167 30.20 -34.51 -12.13
N ASP A 168 29.99 -35.44 -11.20
CA ASP A 168 30.60 -35.63 -9.87
C ASP A 168 30.93 -34.44 -8.94
N ALA A 169 30.29 -34.44 -7.77
CA ALA A 169 30.95 -34.61 -6.46
C ALA A 169 29.91 -34.53 -5.32
N GLN A 170 29.42 -35.68 -4.87
CA GLN A 170 28.49 -35.77 -3.73
C GLN A 170 29.25 -35.51 -2.41
N ALA A 171 29.40 -34.23 -2.05
CA ALA A 171 29.87 -33.83 -0.72
C ALA A 171 28.83 -34.27 0.33
N ALA A 172 29.30 -34.88 1.42
CA ALA A 172 28.47 -35.34 2.51
C ALA A 172 27.57 -34.19 3.03
N PRO A 173 26.25 -34.42 3.20
CA PRO A 173 25.34 -33.35 3.61
C PRO A 173 25.74 -32.84 5.00
N PRO A 174 25.86 -31.51 5.19
CA PRO A 174 26.17 -30.95 6.50
C PRO A 174 25.05 -31.35 7.48
N ALA A 175 25.44 -31.94 8.61
CA ALA A 175 24.51 -32.27 9.68
C ALA A 175 23.95 -30.97 10.27
N TYR A 176 22.64 -30.76 10.12
CA TYR A 176 21.91 -29.71 10.82
C TYR A 176 21.12 -30.33 11.97
N THR A 177 21.00 -29.60 13.07
CA THR A 177 20.19 -30.00 14.23
C THR A 177 18.98 -29.08 14.32
N ILE A 178 17.79 -29.67 14.37
CA ILE A 178 16.51 -28.97 14.54
C ILE A 178 16.03 -29.23 15.97
N GLU A 179 16.00 -28.18 16.79
CA GLU A 179 15.38 -28.21 18.12
C GLU A 179 14.04 -27.48 18.07
N ARG A 180 13.00 -28.08 18.66
CA ARG A 180 11.69 -27.47 18.85
C ARG A 180 11.42 -27.36 20.34
N SER A 181 11.30 -26.15 20.84
CA SER A 181 10.93 -25.87 22.23
C SER A 181 10.00 -24.65 22.25
N ASP A 182 8.90 -24.75 23.00
CA ASP A 182 7.98 -23.63 23.30
C ASP A 182 7.46 -22.85 22.09
N GLY A 183 7.10 -23.55 21.00
CA GLY A 183 6.54 -22.91 19.80
C GLY A 183 7.55 -22.18 18.92
N GLN A 184 8.84 -22.25 19.26
CA GLN A 184 9.93 -21.77 18.42
C GLN A 184 10.68 -22.95 17.78
N VAL A 185 11.07 -22.77 16.52
CA VAL A 185 11.90 -23.73 15.78
C VAL A 185 13.29 -23.14 15.66
N ARG A 186 14.29 -23.85 16.16
CA ARG A 186 15.70 -23.49 16.03
C ARG A 186 16.40 -24.48 15.13
N VAL A 187 16.96 -24.01 14.02
CA VAL A 187 17.77 -24.80 13.10
C VAL A 187 19.21 -24.32 13.22
N SER A 188 20.11 -25.18 13.72
CA SER A 188 21.54 -24.89 13.83
C SER A 188 22.32 -25.70 12.79
N GLY A 189 23.14 -25.02 11.99
CA GLY A 189 24.06 -25.62 11.01
C GLY A 189 25.37 -24.82 10.92
N PRO A 190 26.39 -25.34 10.19
CA PRO A 190 27.68 -24.68 10.06
C PRO A 190 27.52 -23.30 9.39
N GLY A 191 27.67 -22.25 10.21
CA GLY A 191 27.64 -20.84 9.79
C GLY A 191 26.27 -20.15 9.86
N VAL A 192 25.19 -20.84 10.22
CA VAL A 192 23.83 -20.26 10.29
C VAL A 192 23.01 -20.87 11.42
N SER A 193 22.39 -20.00 12.24
CA SER A 193 21.36 -20.36 13.22
C SER A 193 20.09 -19.59 12.86
N ILE A 194 19.03 -20.30 12.51
CA ILE A 194 17.72 -19.72 12.21
C ILE A 194 16.81 -20.03 13.38
N VAL A 195 16.34 -18.99 14.08
CA VAL A 195 15.31 -19.11 15.11
C VAL A 195 14.05 -18.50 14.55
N SER A 196 12.97 -19.28 14.44
CA SER A 196 11.65 -18.74 14.11
C SER A 196 11.20 -17.82 15.25
N SER A 197 11.26 -16.51 15.05
CA SER A 197 10.55 -15.54 15.87
C SER A 197 9.07 -15.60 15.49
N ALA A 198 8.40 -16.69 15.87
CA ALA A 198 6.95 -16.67 15.92
C ALA A 198 6.56 -15.69 17.04
N THR A 199 6.31 -14.43 16.69
CA THR A 199 5.22 -13.70 17.36
C THR A 199 3.94 -14.40 16.92
N PRO A 200 3.25 -15.15 17.80
CA PRO A 200 2.00 -15.80 17.46
C PRO A 200 0.92 -14.72 17.42
N ASP A 201 0.91 -13.87 16.39
CA ASP A 201 -0.14 -12.89 16.15
C ASP A 201 -0.09 -12.41 14.69
N ALA A 202 -0.16 -13.32 13.71
CA ALA A 202 -0.36 -12.90 12.33
C ALA A 202 -1.08 -13.90 11.42
N MET A 203 -1.48 -15.10 11.88
CA MET A 203 -2.24 -16.02 11.04
C MET A 203 -3.37 -16.69 11.81
N THR A 204 -4.58 -16.50 11.29
CA THR A 204 -5.89 -16.92 11.84
C THR A 204 -6.57 -15.95 12.80
N GLN A 205 -6.72 -14.69 12.38
CA GLN A 205 -7.76 -13.84 12.95
C GLN A 205 -8.99 -13.86 12.02
N ALA A 206 -9.83 -14.89 12.19
CA ALA A 206 -11.23 -14.81 11.83
C ALA A 206 -11.81 -13.59 12.56
N SER A 207 -12.21 -12.57 11.81
CA SER A 207 -12.62 -11.28 12.33
C SER A 207 -13.86 -11.41 13.20
N ALA A 208 -13.66 -11.37 14.53
CA ALA A 208 -14.72 -10.93 15.43
C ALA A 208 -15.09 -9.48 15.06
N PRO A 209 -16.37 -9.08 15.16
CA PRO A 209 -16.83 -7.72 14.90
C PRO A 209 -16.38 -6.81 16.05
N GLY A 210 -15.11 -6.44 16.04
CA GLY A 210 -14.45 -5.53 16.96
C GLY A 210 -13.38 -4.79 16.17
N GLN A 211 -13.53 -3.48 16.11
CA GLN A 211 -12.77 -2.50 15.35
C GLN A 211 -11.28 -2.85 15.18
N ARG A 212 -10.87 -3.18 13.95
CA ARG A 212 -9.48 -3.47 13.63
C ARG A 212 -8.75 -2.17 13.36
N PHE A 213 -7.83 -1.81 14.25
CA PHE A 213 -6.82 -0.82 13.95
C PHE A 213 -5.89 -1.41 12.88
N SER A 214 -5.75 -0.69 11.77
CA SER A 214 -4.83 -1.02 10.69
C SER A 214 -3.52 -0.25 10.87
N ASP A 215 -2.41 -0.83 10.42
CA ASP A 215 -1.14 -0.12 10.38
C ASP A 215 -1.21 1.10 9.44
N PRO A 216 -0.42 2.16 9.71
CA PRO A 216 -0.30 3.31 8.82
C PRO A 216 0.09 2.91 7.40
N ILE A 217 -0.60 3.47 6.40
CA ILE A 217 -0.35 3.19 4.99
C ILE A 217 0.62 4.22 4.43
N VAL A 218 1.73 3.75 3.84
CA VAL A 218 2.74 4.61 3.22
C VAL A 218 2.81 4.37 1.72
N CYS A 219 2.47 5.38 0.93
CA CYS A 219 2.74 5.41 -0.49
C CYS A 219 3.98 6.28 -0.78
N GLU A 220 5.04 5.67 -1.29
CA GLU A 220 6.30 6.35 -1.54
C GLU A 220 6.85 6.03 -2.92
N GLY A 221 7.57 7.01 -3.51
CA GLY A 221 8.19 6.89 -4.81
C GLY A 221 7.20 7.10 -5.95
N ARG A 222 7.68 6.96 -7.19
CA ARG A 222 6.87 7.13 -8.41
C ARG A 222 6.01 5.90 -8.72
N ARG A 223 5.24 5.45 -7.73
CA ARG A 223 4.31 4.33 -7.86
C ARG A 223 2.88 4.80 -7.73
N MET A 224 1.99 4.03 -8.31
CA MET A 224 0.56 4.24 -8.23
C MET A 224 -0.05 3.28 -7.21
N LEU A 225 -0.86 3.80 -6.28
CA LEU A 225 -1.58 3.01 -5.28
C LEU A 225 -3.07 3.30 -5.36
N HIS A 226 -3.88 2.24 -5.44
CA HIS A 226 -5.34 2.33 -5.43
C HIS A 226 -5.90 1.82 -4.11
N PHE A 227 -6.76 2.62 -3.52
CA PHE A 227 -7.43 2.38 -2.25
C PHE A 227 -8.95 2.46 -2.48
N ASP A 228 -9.57 1.31 -2.77
CA ASP A 228 -11.01 1.23 -3.08
C ASP A 228 -11.77 0.39 -2.04
N ARG A 229 -12.93 0.89 -1.62
CA ARG A 229 -13.90 0.20 -0.73
C ARG A 229 -13.28 -0.38 0.54
N ARG A 230 -12.42 0.39 1.20
CA ARG A 230 -11.78 -0.01 2.45
C ARG A 230 -12.18 0.89 3.60
N ASP A 231 -12.20 0.31 4.79
CA ASP A 231 -12.36 1.02 6.05
C ASP A 231 -11.03 0.97 6.80
N VAL A 232 -10.46 2.13 7.10
CA VAL A 232 -9.14 2.31 7.70
C VAL A 232 -9.31 3.04 9.01
N HIS A 233 -8.81 2.44 10.07
CA HIS A 233 -8.78 3.06 11.39
C HIS A 233 -7.37 2.98 11.92
N VAL A 234 -6.73 4.14 12.15
CA VAL A 234 -5.33 4.20 12.60
C VAL A 234 -5.18 5.12 13.79
N ASP A 235 -4.41 4.65 14.77
CA ASP A 235 -3.92 5.50 15.84
C ASP A 235 -2.73 6.33 15.34
N GLY A 236 -2.95 7.64 15.14
CA GLY A 236 -1.97 8.58 14.62
C GLY A 236 -2.30 9.04 13.20
N THR A 237 -1.34 8.94 12.28
CA THR A 237 -1.52 9.32 10.87
C THR A 237 -1.91 8.10 10.05
N ALA A 238 -3.07 8.14 9.37
CA ALA A 238 -3.56 6.96 8.65
C ALA A 238 -2.87 6.71 7.31
N ILE A 239 -2.71 7.74 6.47
CA ILE A 239 -2.10 7.61 5.16
C ILE A 239 -1.05 8.69 4.92
N THR A 240 0.13 8.29 4.47
CA THR A 240 1.20 9.20 4.03
C THR A 240 1.56 8.93 2.57
N ALA A 241 1.42 9.93 1.70
CA ALA A 241 1.78 9.86 0.28
C ALA A 241 2.93 10.82 -0.02
N ARG A 242 4.05 10.30 -0.56
CA ARG A 242 5.25 11.10 -0.84
C ARG A 242 6.11 10.63 -2.01
N GLY A 243 7.04 11.48 -2.45
CA GLY A 243 8.11 11.12 -3.39
C GLY A 243 7.62 10.82 -4.82
N GLY A 244 6.64 11.58 -5.29
CA GLY A 244 6.00 11.43 -6.59
C GLY A 244 4.92 10.34 -6.64
N CYS A 245 4.44 9.83 -5.50
CA CYS A 245 3.38 8.82 -5.48
C CYS A 245 2.08 9.36 -6.08
N GLU A 246 1.38 8.51 -6.83
CA GLU A 246 0.01 8.73 -7.26
C GLU A 246 -0.95 7.84 -6.47
N LEU A 247 -1.78 8.43 -5.62
CA LEU A 247 -2.70 7.72 -4.74
C LEU A 247 -4.15 8.00 -5.12
N HIS A 248 -4.93 6.94 -5.35
CA HIS A 248 -6.37 7.02 -5.65
C HIS A 248 -7.18 6.42 -4.51
N ILE A 249 -7.92 7.24 -3.76
CA ILE A 249 -8.83 6.83 -2.68
C ILE A 249 -10.27 6.94 -3.19
N THR A 250 -10.97 5.81 -3.30
CA THR A 250 -12.34 5.73 -3.82
C THR A 250 -13.23 4.92 -2.88
N ASN A 251 -14.47 5.38 -2.67
CA ASN A 251 -15.50 4.65 -1.89
C ASN A 251 -15.02 4.18 -0.51
N SER A 252 -14.12 4.91 0.12
CA SER A 252 -13.41 4.44 1.31
C SER A 252 -13.73 5.30 2.53
N ARG A 253 -13.56 4.71 3.71
CA ARG A 253 -13.66 5.38 5.00
C ARG A 253 -12.30 5.38 5.67
N ILE A 254 -11.80 6.56 6.02
CA ILE A 254 -10.51 6.75 6.67
C ILE A 254 -10.74 7.52 7.95
N SER A 255 -10.35 6.94 9.07
CA SER A 255 -10.45 7.52 10.39
C SER A 255 -9.10 7.44 11.09
N ALA A 256 -8.60 8.59 11.52
CA ALA A 256 -7.29 8.72 12.15
C ALA A 256 -7.39 9.53 13.44
N THR A 257 -6.68 9.10 14.48
CA THR A 257 -6.67 9.84 15.75
C THR A 257 -5.80 11.10 15.70
N ASP A 258 -5.04 11.36 14.62
CA ASP A 258 -4.32 12.62 14.40
C ASP A 258 -4.63 13.25 13.03
N ILE A 259 -3.85 12.95 12.00
CA ILE A 259 -4.05 13.44 10.62
C ILE A 259 -4.47 12.28 9.73
N ALA A 260 -5.59 12.40 9.00
CA ALA A 260 -6.04 11.27 8.19
C ALA A 260 -5.19 11.06 6.93
N VAL A 261 -4.85 12.13 6.21
CA VAL A 261 -4.03 12.03 4.99
C VAL A 261 -2.93 13.10 4.98
N VAL A 262 -1.67 12.68 4.86
CA VAL A 262 -0.51 13.56 4.68
C VAL A 262 0.01 13.39 3.26
N VAL A 263 0.25 14.50 2.55
CA VAL A 263 0.69 14.53 1.15
C VAL A 263 1.93 15.41 1.00
N GLU A 264 3.06 14.86 0.58
CA GLU A 264 4.36 15.55 0.46
C GLU A 264 5.00 15.25 -0.91
N ASP A 265 4.97 16.18 -1.86
CA ASP A 265 5.40 15.89 -3.25
C ASP A 265 4.69 14.65 -3.82
N ALA A 266 3.36 14.63 -3.83
CA ALA A 266 2.56 13.51 -4.34
C ALA A 266 1.26 14.01 -4.97
N THR A 267 0.63 13.15 -5.78
CA THR A 267 -0.66 13.42 -6.41
C THR A 267 -1.73 12.50 -5.80
N VAL A 268 -2.77 13.07 -5.20
CA VAL A 268 -3.81 12.30 -4.49
C VAL A 268 -5.20 12.64 -5.05
N HIS A 269 -5.95 11.61 -5.41
CA HIS A 269 -7.34 11.70 -5.82
C HIS A 269 -8.22 11.10 -4.73
N ILE A 270 -9.17 11.88 -4.21
CA ILE A 270 -10.13 11.42 -3.20
C ILE A 270 -11.54 11.56 -3.77
N THR A 271 -12.20 10.44 -4.03
CA THR A 271 -13.54 10.38 -4.62
C THR A 271 -14.50 9.58 -3.75
N ASN A 272 -15.71 10.11 -3.51
CA ASN A 272 -16.79 9.41 -2.81
C ASN A 272 -16.35 8.75 -1.49
N SER A 273 -15.54 9.46 -0.70
CA SER A 273 -14.91 8.90 0.50
C SER A 273 -15.17 9.77 1.72
N SER A 274 -15.07 9.20 2.92
CA SER A 274 -15.14 9.94 4.19
C SER A 274 -13.78 9.93 4.88
N VAL A 275 -13.23 11.10 5.17
CA VAL A 275 -11.90 11.29 5.73
C VAL A 275 -11.99 12.09 7.03
N THR A 276 -11.72 11.44 8.15
CA THR A 276 -11.83 12.04 9.49
C THR A 276 -10.48 12.00 10.20
N GLY A 277 -9.98 13.17 10.62
CA GLY A 277 -8.77 13.29 11.43
C GLY A 277 -8.94 14.31 12.55
N ARG A 278 -8.53 13.98 13.78
CA ARG A 278 -8.70 14.85 14.97
C ARG A 278 -8.00 16.21 14.81
N THR A 279 -6.76 16.21 14.31
CA THR A 279 -5.97 17.44 14.12
C THR A 279 -6.18 18.03 12.74
N ALA A 280 -6.30 17.19 11.71
CA ALA A 280 -6.61 17.59 10.35
C ALA A 280 -7.21 16.44 9.52
N SER A 281 -8.20 16.74 8.68
CA SER A 281 -8.71 15.80 7.67
C SER A 281 -7.63 15.49 6.62
N PHE A 282 -6.84 16.48 6.22
CA PHE A 282 -5.60 16.26 5.48
C PHE A 282 -4.59 17.37 5.72
N SER A 283 -3.31 17.07 5.42
CA SER A 283 -2.21 18.03 5.39
C SER A 283 -1.47 17.92 4.05
N ALA A 284 -1.59 18.95 3.22
CA ALA A 284 -0.92 19.05 1.92
C ALA A 284 0.36 19.91 2.03
N GLY A 285 1.51 19.28 1.87
CA GLY A 285 2.84 19.88 1.88
C GLY A 285 3.21 20.56 0.56
N ASP A 286 4.48 20.96 0.44
CA ASP A 286 4.99 21.54 -0.79
C ASP A 286 4.90 20.55 -1.96
N GLU A 287 4.57 21.08 -3.15
CA GLU A 287 4.43 20.32 -4.42
C GLU A 287 3.32 19.26 -4.43
N ALA A 288 2.58 19.11 -3.33
CA ALA A 288 1.41 18.24 -3.25
C ALA A 288 0.30 18.72 -4.21
N ARG A 289 -0.31 17.77 -4.93
CA ARG A 289 -1.49 17.97 -5.77
C ARG A 289 -2.62 17.09 -5.25
N MET A 290 -3.74 17.69 -4.85
CA MET A 290 -4.90 16.96 -4.37
C MET A 290 -6.15 17.30 -5.18
N TYR A 291 -6.89 16.28 -5.58
CA TYR A 291 -8.16 16.39 -6.30
C TYR A 291 -9.26 15.75 -5.47
N LEU A 292 -10.23 16.55 -5.03
CA LEU A 292 -11.27 16.12 -4.08
C LEU A 292 -12.63 16.16 -4.75
N ARG A 293 -13.40 15.08 -4.71
CA ARG A 293 -14.72 15.00 -5.34
C ARG A 293 -15.71 14.20 -4.51
N SER A 294 -16.92 14.72 -4.34
CA SER A 294 -18.04 14.02 -3.71
C SER A 294 -17.70 13.37 -2.36
N SER A 295 -16.81 13.96 -1.58
CA SER A 295 -16.25 13.37 -0.37
C SER A 295 -16.62 14.16 0.88
N THR A 296 -16.56 13.52 2.05
CA THR A 296 -16.78 14.20 3.34
C THR A 296 -15.45 14.30 4.08
N PHE A 297 -15.11 15.49 4.54
CA PHE A 297 -13.90 15.76 5.32
C PHE A 297 -14.30 16.27 6.69
N GLU A 298 -13.81 15.62 7.74
CA GLU A 298 -14.02 16.00 9.13
C GLU A 298 -12.67 16.30 9.79
N GLY A 299 -12.53 17.55 10.26
CA GLY A 299 -11.29 18.09 10.78
C GLY A 299 -10.67 19.15 9.86
N LEU A 300 -9.87 20.04 10.45
CA LEU A 300 -9.38 21.24 9.79
C LEU A 300 -8.38 20.90 8.65
N PRO A 301 -8.69 21.17 7.37
CA PRO A 301 -7.76 20.92 6.28
C PRO A 301 -6.56 21.86 6.38
N ARG A 302 -5.34 21.34 6.16
CA ARG A 302 -4.10 22.12 6.16
C ARG A 302 -3.44 22.06 4.78
N ARG A 303 -2.92 23.19 4.32
CA ARG A 303 -2.13 23.27 3.07
C ARG A 303 -1.03 24.31 3.19
N THR A 304 0.12 24.04 2.58
CA THR A 304 1.15 25.06 2.37
C THR A 304 0.78 25.97 1.19
N ALA A 305 1.55 27.05 1.00
CA ALA A 305 1.32 27.98 -0.11
C ALA A 305 1.63 27.38 -1.49
N LYS A 306 2.45 26.32 -1.55
CA LYS A 306 2.83 25.65 -2.81
C LYS A 306 1.97 24.44 -3.14
N ALA A 307 1.18 23.95 -2.17
CA ALA A 307 0.23 22.87 -2.39
C ALA A 307 -0.91 23.31 -3.32
N VAL A 308 -1.27 22.46 -4.28
CA VAL A 308 -2.45 22.65 -5.13
C VAL A 308 -3.54 21.71 -4.64
N VAL A 309 -4.59 22.28 -4.06
CA VAL A 309 -5.79 21.53 -3.64
C VAL A 309 -6.95 21.99 -4.50
N GLN A 310 -7.46 21.09 -5.34
CA GLN A 310 -8.59 21.35 -6.23
C GLN A 310 -9.83 20.60 -5.75
N ASP A 311 -10.81 21.37 -5.28
CA ASP A 311 -12.16 20.90 -5.03
C ASP A 311 -12.91 20.78 -6.37
N GLN A 312 -13.31 19.57 -6.74
CA GLN A 312 -14.03 19.25 -7.98
C GLN A 312 -15.56 19.20 -7.78
N GLY A 313 -16.06 19.61 -6.61
CA GLY A 313 -17.48 19.69 -6.29
C GLY A 313 -18.00 18.49 -5.49
N GLY A 314 -19.16 18.71 -4.86
CA GLY A 314 -19.87 17.70 -4.06
C GLY A 314 -19.21 17.37 -2.72
N ASN A 315 -18.16 18.08 -2.32
CA ASN A 315 -17.49 17.84 -1.04
C ASN A 315 -18.25 18.49 0.12
N THR A 316 -18.31 17.79 1.25
CA THR A 316 -18.86 18.29 2.51
C THR A 316 -17.74 18.45 3.52
N TRP A 317 -17.68 19.62 4.18
CA TRP A 317 -16.63 19.98 5.12
C TRP A 317 -17.23 20.16 6.51
N ARG A 318 -16.69 19.46 7.51
CA ARG A 318 -17.15 19.47 8.91
C ARG A 318 -16.02 19.76 9.89
#